data_AF-A0A7V5G9N3-F1
#
_entry.id   AF-A0A7V5G9N3-F1
#
_cell.length_a   1.000
_cell.length_b   1.000
_cell.length_c   1.000
_cell.angle_alpha   90.00
_cell.angle_beta   90.00
_cell.angle_gamma   90.00
#
_symmetry.space_group_name_H-M   'P 1'
#
loop_
_entity.id
_entity.type
_entity.pdbx_description
1 polymer ?
#
loop_
_entity_poly.entity_id
_entity_poly.type
_entity_poly.pdbx_seq_one_letter_code
_entity_poly.pdbx_strand_id
1 'polypeptide(L)' 'MNLNIKTTNFDLTPDIKEYLEKKVGSIEKFLNKKDVELNSVETQIEIGRPSQHHQK' A
#
# COMPACT_ATOMS: atom_id res chain seq x y z
N MET A 1 7.96 -0.17 8.62
CA MET A 1 6.78 -1.01 8.33
C MET A 1 6.99 -1.74 7.00
N ASN A 2 6.55 -2.99 6.88
CA ASN A 2 6.65 -3.76 5.64
C ASN A 2 5.33 -3.74 4.85
N LEU A 3 5.37 -3.29 3.60
CA LEU A 3 4.20 -3.15 2.73
C LEU A 3 4.11 -4.31 1.74
N ASN A 4 3.01 -5.07 1.81
CA ASN A 4 2.67 -6.09 0.83
C ASN A 4 1.49 -5.59 -0.02
N ILE A 5 1.80 -5.18 -1.27
CA ILE A 5 0.82 -4.58 -2.19
C ILE A 5 0.45 -5.59 -3.27
N LYS A 6 -0.84 -5.89 -3.35
CA LYS A 6 -1.45 -6.71 -4.39
C LYS A 6 -2.32 -5.82 -5.28
N THR A 7 -2.09 -5.90 -6.59
CA THR A 7 -2.94 -5.22 -7.59
C THR A 7 -3.80 -6.22 -8.36
N THR A 8 -5.03 -5.81 -8.67
CA THR A 8 -5.98 -6.62 -9.45
C THR A 8 -6.43 -5.83 -10.68
N ASN A 9 -6.29 -6.41 -11.88
CA ASN A 9 -6.69 -5.80 -13.16
C ASN A 9 -5.92 -4.52 -13.58
N PHE A 10 -4.74 -4.28 -13.01
CA PHE A 10 -3.76 -3.30 -13.48
C PHE A 10 -2.39 -3.56 -12.82
N ASP A 11 -1.34 -3.02 -13.44
CA ASP A 11 0.02 -3.08 -12.90
C ASP A 11 0.27 -1.95 -11.90
N LEU A 12 1.02 -2.27 -10.83
CA LEU A 12 1.44 -1.25 -9.87
C LEU A 12 2.42 -0.27 -10.53
N THR A 13 2.00 0.97 -10.70
CA THR A 13 2.89 2.05 -11.19
C THR A 13 3.66 2.70 -10.03
N PRO A 14 4.81 3.36 -10.30
CA PRO A 14 5.54 4.11 -9.29
C PRO A 14 4.66 5.15 -8.57
N ASP A 15 3.85 5.90 -9.32
CA ASP A 15 2.97 6.93 -8.78
C ASP A 15 1.93 6.37 -7.79
N ILE A 16 1.35 5.21 -8.12
CA ILE A 16 0.40 4.52 -7.23
C ILE A 16 1.13 4.03 -5.98
N LYS A 17 2.32 3.47 -6.13
CA LYS A 17 3.14 3.01 -5.00
C LYS A 17 3.49 4.15 -4.06
N GLU A 18 3.97 5.28 -4.58
CA GLU A 18 4.30 6.47 -3.77
C GLU A 18 3.06 6.99 -3.03
N TYR A 19 1.91 7.05 -3.72
CA TYR A 19 0.66 7.45 -3.09
C TYR A 19 0.27 6.52 -1.93
N LEU A 20 0.38 5.21 -2.12
CA LEU A 20 0.10 4.22 -1.07
C LEU A 20 1.06 4.36 0.10
N GLU A 21 2.37 4.49 -0.14
CA GLU A 21 3.39 4.68 0.89
C GLU A 21 3.10 5.94 1.72
N LYS A 22 2.78 7.07 1.08
CA LYS A 22 2.41 8.30 1.77
C LYS A 22 1.12 8.15 2.57
N LYS A 23 0.11 7.51 1.99
CA LYS A 23 -1.21 7.35 2.62
C LYS A 23 -1.11 6.45 3.85
N VAL A 24 -0.51 5.28 3.71
CA VAL A 24 -0.40 4.29 4.79
C VAL A 24 0.68 4.69 5.80
N GLY A 25 1.77 5.32 5.36
CA GLY A 25 2.79 5.88 6.25
C GLY A 25 2.25 6.91 7.25
N SER A 26 1.13 7.59 6.94
CA SER A 26 0.46 8.47 7.91
C SER A 26 -0.08 7.75 9.16
N ILE A 27 -0.19 6.41 9.12
CA ILE A 27 -0.62 5.56 10.23
C ILE A 27 0.55 5.26 11.19
N GLU A 28 1.80 5.31 10.72
CA GLU A 28 2.99 4.98 11.52
C GLU A 28 3.11 5.82 12.80
N LYS A 29 2.59 7.06 12.79
CA LYS A 29 2.55 7.93 13.97
C LYS A 29 1.74 7.39 15.15
N PHE A 30 0.85 6.43 14.90
CA PHE A 30 0.03 5.77 15.92
C PHE A 30 0.61 4.43 16.37
N LEU A 31 1.66 3.95 15.71
CA LEU A 31 2.32 2.70 16.03
C LEU A 31 3.50 2.93 16.98
N ASN A 32 3.93 1.86 17.65
CA ASN A 32 5.13 1.93 18.47
C ASN A 32 6.35 2.15 17.56
N LYS A 33 7.16 3.17 17.86
CA LYS A 33 8.35 3.52 17.07
C LYS A 33 9.31 2.35 16.89
N LYS A 34 9.52 1.53 17.94
CA LYS A 34 10.42 0.38 17.86
C LYS A 34 9.92 -0.67 16.87
N ASP A 35 8.62 -0.91 16.82
CA ASP A 35 8.04 -1.89 15.90
C ASP A 35 8.13 -1.40 14.44
N VAL A 36 7.99 -0.09 14.22
CA VAL A 36 8.17 0.52 12.91
C VAL A 36 9.63 0.45 12.46
N GLU A 37 10.58 0.82 13.33
CA GLU A 37 12.04 0.81 13.07
C GLU A 37 12.58 -0.60 12.80
N LEU A 38 12.08 -1.60 13.54
CA LEU A 38 12.45 -3.00 13.36
C LEU A 38 11.72 -3.68 12.19
N ASN A 39 10.86 -2.95 11.46
CA ASN A 39 10.00 -3.49 10.41
C ASN A 39 9.17 -4.71 10.84
N SER A 40 8.77 -4.79 12.11
CA SER A 40 7.96 -5.89 12.65
C SER A 40 6.47 -5.74 12.35
N VAL A 41 6.05 -4.58 11.84
CA VAL A 41 4.68 -4.31 11.40
C VAL A 41 4.52 -4.69 9.93
N GLU A 42 3.64 -5.65 9.64
CA GLU A 42 3.20 -5.97 8.28
C GLU A 42 1.93 -5.22 7.92
N THR A 43 1.82 -4.77 6.67
CA THR A 43 0.61 -4.15 6.15
C THR A 43 0.28 -4.71 4.78
N GLN A 44 -0.91 -5.29 4.68
CA GLN A 44 -1.42 -5.90 3.46
C GLN A 44 -2.41 -4.95 2.78
N ILE A 45 -2.17 -4.66 1.51
CA ILE A 45 -2.94 -3.70 0.73
C ILE A 45 -3.38 -4.38 -0.55
N GLU A 46 -4.68 -4.49 -0.77
CA GLU A 46 -5.25 -4.92 -2.05
C GLU A 46 -5.96 -3.76 -2.73
N ILE A 47 -5.55 -3.44 -3.95
CA ILE A 47 -6.21 -2.43 -4.78
C ILE A 47 -6.50 -3.02 -6.16
N GLY A 48 -7.74 -2.82 -6.62
CA GLY A 48 -8.24 -3.43 -7.84
C GLY A 48 -9.01 -2.45 -8.70
N ARG A 49 -8.92 -2.59 -10.02
CA ARG A 49 -9.96 -2.07 -10.91
C ARG A 49 -11.06 -3.11 -11.03
N PRO A 50 -12.35 -2.72 -10.98
CA PRO A 50 -13.45 -3.66 -11.10
C PRO A 50 -13.45 -4.40 -12.46
N SER A 51 -12.87 -3.80 -13.50
CA SER A 51 -12.62 -4.41 -14.81
C SER A 51 -11.32 -3.88 -15.42
N GLN A 52 -10.73 -4.62 -16.37
CA GLN A 52 -9.61 -4.11 -17.18
C GLN A 52 -10.04 -3.08 -18.22
N HIS A 53 -11.33 -3.05 -18.56
CA HIS A 53 -11.87 -2.16 -19.58
C HIS A 53 -12.23 -0.81 -18.96
N HIS A 54 -11.50 0.24 -19.32
CA HIS A 54 -11.95 1.60 -19.05
C HIS A 54 -13.23 1.85 -19.86
N GLN A 55 -14.37 1.88 -19.16
CA GLN A 55 -15.70 2.22 -19.67
C GLN A 55 -16.24 1.28 -20.77
N LYS A 56 -17.44 0.75 -20.56
CA LYS A 56 -18.31 0.41 -21.69
C LYS A 56 -19.14 1.64 -22.02
#